data_AF-A0A535L896-F1
#
_entry.id   AF-A0A535L896-F1
#
_cell.length_a   1.000
_cell.length_b   1.000
_cell.length_c   1.000
_cell.angle_alpha   90.00
_cell.angle_beta   90.00
_cell.angle_gamma   90.00
#
_symmetry.space_group_name_H-M   'P 1'
#
loop_
_entity.id
_entity.type
_entity.pdbx_description
1 polymer ?
#
loop_
_entity_poly.entity_id
_entity_poly.type
_entity_poly.pdbx_seq_one_letter_code
_entity_poly.pdbx_strand_id
1 'polypeptide(L)'
;MTYRLHIRVTDHLLLDAGTLEETRDPENRRVRMITPAPQTFYQQVIAYLTDATTQEKVPPQTAVDFQEVTYATVAVCLRWGSYFAVLADKEVHEWTPLFQEEVPGIRDTEMARMNIEISSAFCQWLTLIHTDPKRFRKLVKAALKFLPPLPQIIFDKQSYQKELWLRTFFNSKAGRAEFMESLQNKVGEDFIVRKKEEITPHLMRILANGVINETYRYGPIENIHAGSYLPDSSVPSRISPCVEQEVLTTTAQRLLPTVHALYRIITKKTGETLEEKIIPYVFRFILTDLIFPSDWSLTEETRGIKLLVRK
;
A
#
# COMPACT_ATOMS: atom_id res chain seq x y z
N MET A 1 24.28 -20.80 -1.12
CA MET A 1 24.24 -20.32 0.28
C MET A 1 22.95 -19.53 0.43
N THR A 2 22.17 -19.83 1.46
CA THR A 2 20.86 -19.22 1.71
C THR A 2 20.99 -18.32 2.93
N TYR A 3 20.65 -17.04 2.77
CA TYR A 3 20.67 -16.04 3.83
C TYR A 3 19.24 -15.72 4.26
N ARG A 4 19.02 -15.52 5.56
CA ARG A 4 17.74 -15.00 6.06
C ARG A 4 17.78 -13.47 6.08
N LEU A 5 16.70 -12.87 5.62
CA LEU A 5 16.53 -11.43 5.56
C LEU A 5 15.64 -11.00 6.73
N HIS A 6 16.15 -10.15 7.60
CA HIS A 6 15.35 -9.60 8.70
C HIS A 6 15.50 -8.08 8.75
N ILE A 7 14.41 -7.39 9.11
CA ILE A 7 14.38 -5.94 9.27
C ILE A 7 14.00 -5.63 10.71
N ARG A 8 14.90 -4.98 11.44
CA ARG A 8 14.63 -4.52 12.79
C ARG A 8 13.80 -3.23 12.72
N VAL A 9 12.59 -3.28 13.29
CA VAL A 9 11.69 -2.12 13.35
C VAL A 9 11.78 -1.46 14.71
N THR A 10 11.75 -2.25 15.77
CA THR A 10 11.99 -1.82 17.16
C THR A 10 12.77 -2.91 17.89
N ASP A 11 13.10 -2.70 19.16
CA ASP A 11 13.68 -3.75 20.00
C ASP A 11 12.75 -4.95 20.23
N HIS A 12 11.45 -4.80 19.93
CA HIS A 12 10.42 -5.81 20.15
C HIS A 12 9.77 -6.31 18.84
N LEU A 13 10.15 -5.74 17.70
CA LEU A 13 9.63 -6.12 16.39
C LEU A 13 10.78 -6.31 15.40
N LEU A 14 11.02 -7.57 15.04
CA LEU A 14 11.91 -8.00 13.97
C LEU A 14 11.06 -8.65 12.88
N LEU A 15 11.05 -8.06 11.68
CA LEU A 15 10.29 -8.56 10.56
C LEU A 15 11.12 -9.58 9.77
N ASP A 16 10.53 -10.72 9.45
CA ASP A 16 11.07 -11.71 8.51
C ASP A 16 10.74 -11.29 7.08
N ALA A 17 11.77 -10.92 6.32
CA ALA A 17 11.67 -10.51 4.92
C ALA A 17 11.77 -11.69 3.94
N GLY A 18 12.07 -12.89 4.48
CA GLY A 18 12.23 -14.15 3.76
C GLY A 18 13.70 -14.53 3.60
N THR A 19 14.03 -15.13 2.46
CA THR A 19 15.36 -15.68 2.21
C THR A 19 15.97 -15.17 0.92
N LEU A 20 17.28 -14.96 0.91
CA LEU A 20 18.06 -14.68 -0.28
C LEU A 20 18.91 -15.91 -0.65
N GLU A 21 18.86 -16.30 -1.92
CA GLU A 21 19.69 -17.35 -2.49
C GLU A 21 20.40 -16.86 -3.75
N GLU A 22 21.70 -17.11 -3.85
CA GLU A 22 22.44 -16.96 -5.11
C GLU A 22 22.37 -18.25 -5.92
N THR A 23 21.81 -18.16 -7.12
CA THR A 23 21.67 -19.29 -8.06
C THR A 23 22.02 -18.85 -9.48
N ARG A 24 21.75 -19.72 -10.46
CA ARG A 24 21.88 -19.41 -11.88
C ARG A 24 20.55 -19.57 -12.58
N ASP A 25 20.30 -18.69 -13.54
CA ASP A 25 19.13 -18.83 -14.41
C ASP A 25 19.38 -19.85 -15.54
N PRO A 26 18.36 -20.16 -16.38
CA PRO A 26 18.52 -21.10 -17.49
C PRO A 26 19.59 -20.72 -18.52
N GLU A 27 19.95 -19.43 -18.60
CA GLU A 27 21.03 -18.91 -19.44
C GLU A 27 22.39 -18.92 -18.72
N ASN A 28 22.49 -19.62 -17.58
CA ASN A 28 23.69 -19.72 -16.74
C ASN A 28 24.20 -18.38 -16.17
N ARG A 29 23.35 -17.34 -16.14
CA ARG A 29 23.66 -16.03 -15.52
C ARG A 29 23.45 -16.10 -14.02
N ARG A 30 24.31 -15.43 -13.25
CA ARG A 30 24.16 -15.34 -11.79
C ARG A 30 22.92 -14.52 -11.44
N VAL A 31 22.09 -15.06 -10.57
CA VAL A 31 20.88 -14.38 -10.08
C VAL A 31 20.76 -14.51 -8.58
N ARG A 32 20.24 -13.46 -7.96
CA ARG A 32 19.81 -13.42 -6.57
C ARG A 32 18.31 -13.62 -6.55
N MET A 33 17.87 -14.68 -5.89
CA MET A 33 16.47 -15.02 -5.69
C MET A 33 16.08 -14.65 -4.27
N ILE A 34 15.14 -13.73 -4.13
CA ILE A 34 14.56 -13.38 -2.84
C ILE A 34 13.18 -14.01 -2.77
N THR A 35 13.02 -14.97 -1.87
CA THR A 35 11.76 -15.65 -1.60
C THR A 35 11.10 -15.00 -0.40
N PRO A 36 9.83 -14.56 -0.47
CA PRO A 36 9.14 -13.96 0.66
C PRO A 36 8.95 -14.96 1.81
N ALA A 37 8.86 -14.44 3.04
CA ALA A 37 8.43 -15.23 4.19
C ALA A 37 6.98 -15.72 4.03
N PRO A 38 6.56 -16.81 4.71
CA PRO A 38 5.19 -17.30 4.65
C PRO A 38 4.15 -16.27 5.13
N GLN A 39 4.51 -15.44 6.11
CA GLN A 39 3.70 -14.31 6.54
C GLN A 39 4.19 -13.03 5.89
N THR A 40 3.28 -12.26 5.29
CA THR A 40 3.62 -10.96 4.74
C THR A 40 4.06 -10.00 5.85
N PHE A 41 4.83 -8.97 5.47
CA PHE A 41 5.19 -7.89 6.39
C PHE A 41 3.98 -7.27 7.09
N TYR A 42 2.91 -6.99 6.34
CA TYR A 42 1.65 -6.51 6.90
C TYR A 42 1.11 -7.44 7.99
N GLN A 43 1.02 -8.75 7.74
CA GLN A 43 0.52 -9.72 8.73
C GLN A 43 1.38 -9.74 9.99
N GLN A 44 2.71 -9.69 9.85
CA GLN A 44 3.64 -9.64 10.98
C GLN A 44 3.45 -8.35 11.81
N VAL A 45 3.34 -7.19 11.15
CA VAL A 45 3.07 -5.90 11.81
C VAL A 45 1.71 -5.91 12.53
N ILE A 46 0.65 -6.39 11.87
CA ILE A 46 -0.69 -6.45 12.47
C ILE A 46 -0.73 -7.42 13.66
N ALA A 47 -0.03 -8.56 13.59
CA ALA A 47 0.08 -9.49 14.71
C ALA A 47 0.73 -8.82 15.93
N TYR A 48 1.91 -8.20 15.75
CA TYR A 48 2.60 -7.46 16.80
C TYR A 48 1.73 -6.35 17.43
N LEU A 49 1.08 -5.53 16.60
CA LEU A 49 0.22 -4.45 17.09
C LEU A 49 -1.05 -4.98 17.79
N THR A 50 -1.58 -6.12 17.35
CA THR A 50 -2.72 -6.77 18.01
C THR A 50 -2.30 -7.22 19.41
N ASP A 51 -1.17 -7.91 19.53
CA ASP A 51 -0.67 -8.41 20.81
C ASP A 51 -0.37 -7.26 21.77
N ALA A 52 0.33 -6.22 21.29
CA ALA A 52 0.67 -5.03 22.07
C ALA A 52 -0.56 -4.25 22.59
N THR A 53 -1.73 -4.42 21.97
CA THR A 53 -2.97 -3.69 22.35
C THR A 53 -4.07 -4.55 22.93
N THR A 54 -3.74 -5.79 23.31
CA THR A 54 -4.69 -6.74 23.91
C THR A 54 -5.43 -6.13 25.09
N GLN A 55 -4.71 -5.44 25.98
CA GLN A 55 -5.29 -4.84 27.20
C GLN A 55 -5.73 -3.37 27.04
N GLU A 56 -5.48 -2.74 25.88
CA GLU A 56 -5.86 -1.34 25.69
C GLU A 56 -7.38 -1.18 25.49
N LYS A 57 -7.93 -0.04 25.92
CA LYS A 57 -9.34 0.29 25.69
C LYS A 57 -9.56 0.61 24.21
N VAL A 58 -10.73 0.24 23.68
CA VAL A 58 -11.12 0.60 22.31
C VAL A 58 -11.37 2.11 22.23
N PRO A 59 -10.70 2.86 21.33
CA PRO A 59 -10.96 4.28 21.13
C PRO A 59 -12.41 4.52 20.65
N PRO A 60 -13.11 5.57 21.09
CA PRO A 60 -14.48 5.86 20.66
C PRO A 60 -14.53 6.23 19.17
N GLN A 61 -15.69 6.03 18.52
CA GLN A 61 -15.79 6.19 17.05
C GLN A 61 -15.71 7.67 16.65
N THR A 62 -16.15 8.55 17.55
CA THR A 62 -16.06 10.01 17.41
C THR A 62 -14.63 10.54 17.47
N ALA A 63 -13.66 9.74 17.93
CA ALA A 63 -12.25 10.11 18.03
C ALA A 63 -11.41 9.68 16.82
N VAL A 64 -12.05 9.40 15.68
CA VAL A 64 -11.31 9.08 14.45
C VAL A 64 -10.75 10.36 13.85
N ASP A 65 -9.44 10.54 13.99
CA ASP A 65 -8.67 11.56 13.28
C ASP A 65 -8.14 10.97 11.95
N PHE A 66 -8.53 11.56 10.82
CA PHE A 66 -8.10 11.05 9.52
C PHE A 66 -6.62 11.26 9.23
N GLN A 67 -5.96 12.23 9.86
CA GLN A 67 -4.50 12.33 9.78
C GLN A 67 -3.86 11.13 10.45
N GLU A 68 -4.27 10.80 11.67
CA GLU A 68 -3.80 9.62 12.39
C GLU A 68 -4.07 8.32 11.63
N VAL A 69 -5.28 8.16 11.09
CA VAL A 69 -5.61 6.99 10.26
C VAL A 69 -4.70 6.92 9.04
N THR A 70 -4.39 8.05 8.41
CA THR A 70 -3.51 8.09 7.23
C THR A 70 -2.07 7.74 7.61
N TYR A 71 -1.54 8.31 8.69
CA TYR A 71 -0.22 7.94 9.21
C TYR A 71 -0.14 6.45 9.53
N ALA A 72 -1.13 5.91 10.25
CA ALA A 72 -1.19 4.50 10.55
C ALA A 72 -1.24 3.65 9.27
N THR A 73 -2.06 4.05 8.28
CA THR A 73 -2.17 3.36 6.99
C THR A 73 -0.82 3.33 6.25
N VAL A 74 -0.12 4.46 6.17
CA VAL A 74 1.20 4.52 5.54
C VAL A 74 2.22 3.70 6.32
N ALA A 75 2.17 3.72 7.65
CA ALA A 75 3.08 2.92 8.48
C ALA A 75 2.85 1.42 8.27
N VAL A 76 1.61 0.95 8.38
CA VAL A 76 1.29 -0.48 8.37
C VAL A 76 1.16 -1.09 6.99
N CYS A 77 0.82 -0.32 5.94
CA CYS A 77 0.65 -0.87 4.59
C CYS A 77 1.85 -0.59 3.67
N LEU A 78 2.56 0.53 3.88
CA LEU A 78 3.69 0.92 3.03
C LEU A 78 5.02 0.73 3.75
N ARG A 79 5.31 1.56 4.77
CA ARG A 79 6.67 1.67 5.32
C ARG A 79 7.17 0.40 5.98
N TRP A 80 6.36 -0.20 6.85
CA TRP A 80 6.71 -1.41 7.60
C TRP A 80 5.95 -2.65 7.12
N GLY A 81 4.86 -2.46 6.38
CA GLY A 81 4.01 -3.54 5.87
C GLY A 81 4.36 -4.09 4.50
N SER A 82 5.47 -3.65 3.91
CA SER A 82 5.88 -4.07 2.57
C SER A 82 7.40 -4.13 2.44
N TYR A 83 7.86 -4.66 1.31
CA TYR A 83 9.25 -4.72 0.91
C TYR A 83 9.93 -3.34 0.82
N PHE A 84 9.17 -2.24 0.87
CA PHE A 84 9.73 -0.90 1.10
C PHE A 84 10.59 -0.86 2.38
N ALA A 85 10.23 -1.60 3.43
CA ALA A 85 10.98 -1.69 4.67
C ALA A 85 12.43 -2.18 4.45
N VAL A 86 12.60 -3.12 3.52
CA VAL A 86 13.89 -3.71 3.14
C VAL A 86 14.74 -2.71 2.37
N LEU A 87 14.13 -1.97 1.44
CA LEU A 87 14.84 -1.01 0.59
C LEU A 87 15.23 0.27 1.34
N ALA A 88 14.42 0.67 2.32
CA ALA A 88 14.66 1.83 3.19
C ALA A 88 15.36 1.49 4.50
N ASP A 89 15.88 0.26 4.65
CA ASP A 89 16.66 -0.11 5.83
C ASP A 89 18.03 0.57 5.80
N LYS A 90 18.43 1.12 6.94
CA LYS A 90 19.68 1.85 7.14
C LYS A 90 20.78 0.95 7.68
N GLU A 91 20.45 -0.25 8.15
CA GLU A 91 21.44 -1.22 8.59
C GLU A 91 22.19 -1.80 7.37
N VAL A 92 23.51 -1.97 7.53
CA VAL A 92 24.33 -2.68 6.54
C VAL A 92 24.08 -4.17 6.74
N HIS A 93 23.45 -4.82 5.77
CA HIS A 93 23.26 -6.27 5.80
C HIS A 93 24.21 -6.99 4.86
N GLU A 94 24.49 -8.27 5.14
CA GLU A 94 25.30 -9.13 4.27
C GLU A 94 24.72 -9.27 2.84
N TRP A 95 23.42 -9.06 2.70
CA TRP A 95 22.69 -9.07 1.43
C TRP A 95 22.57 -7.69 0.77
N THR A 96 22.86 -6.61 1.50
CA THR A 96 23.05 -5.28 0.92
C THR A 96 24.24 -5.43 -0.02
N PRO A 97 24.08 -5.27 -1.34
CA PRO A 97 25.24 -5.29 -2.22
C PRO A 97 26.17 -4.20 -1.73
N LEU A 98 27.30 -4.56 -1.12
CA LEU A 98 28.42 -3.66 -0.88
C LEU A 98 28.78 -3.11 -2.25
N PHE A 99 28.25 -1.93 -2.57
CA PHE A 99 28.39 -1.16 -3.80
C PHE A 99 29.02 -1.95 -4.96
N GLN A 100 28.23 -2.81 -5.60
CA GLN A 100 28.52 -3.12 -6.99
C GLN A 100 28.09 -1.90 -7.81
N GLU A 101 28.97 -1.43 -8.69
CA GLU A 101 28.90 -0.18 -9.46
C GLU A 101 27.61 0.04 -10.29
N GLU A 102 26.62 -0.86 -10.26
CA GLU A 102 25.50 -0.91 -11.21
C GLU A 102 24.08 -1.09 -10.61
N VAL A 103 23.82 -0.83 -9.33
CA VAL A 103 22.43 -0.90 -8.79
C VAL A 103 21.88 0.43 -8.27
N PRO A 104 21.67 1.45 -9.13
CA PRO A 104 20.84 2.57 -8.78
C PRO A 104 19.35 2.22 -8.91
N GLY A 105 18.56 2.48 -7.87
CA GLY A 105 17.10 2.47 -7.93
C GLY A 105 16.42 1.15 -7.56
N ILE A 106 15.09 1.11 -7.73
CA ILE A 106 14.21 -0.04 -7.50
C ILE A 106 14.11 -0.82 -8.82
N ARG A 107 14.25 -2.14 -8.82
CA ARG A 107 14.06 -2.96 -10.03
C ARG A 107 12.58 -3.30 -10.27
N ASP A 108 12.21 -3.61 -11.52
CA ASP A 108 10.84 -4.00 -11.89
C ASP A 108 10.26 -5.10 -11.00
N THR A 109 11.04 -6.13 -10.69
CA THR A 109 10.62 -7.25 -9.84
C THR A 109 10.38 -6.83 -8.39
N GLU A 110 11.15 -5.86 -7.90
CA GLU A 110 10.99 -5.27 -6.56
C GLU A 110 9.79 -4.33 -6.51
N MET A 111 9.62 -3.51 -7.55
CA MET A 111 8.46 -2.65 -7.72
C MET A 111 7.17 -3.47 -7.79
N ALA A 112 7.17 -4.55 -8.56
CA ALA A 112 6.03 -5.48 -8.64
C ALA A 112 5.69 -6.09 -7.29
N ARG A 113 6.69 -6.56 -6.52
CA ARG A 113 6.46 -7.07 -5.15
C ARG A 113 5.88 -5.99 -4.25
N MET A 114 6.44 -4.78 -4.25
CA MET A 114 5.92 -3.67 -3.43
C MET A 114 4.49 -3.31 -3.81
N ASN A 115 4.18 -3.17 -5.10
CA ASN A 115 2.81 -2.88 -5.56
C ASN A 115 1.81 -3.92 -5.03
N ILE A 116 2.14 -5.22 -5.17
CA ILE A 116 1.30 -6.33 -4.68
C ILE A 116 1.11 -6.26 -3.16
N GLU A 117 2.20 -6.10 -2.40
CA GLU A 117 2.17 -6.11 -0.93
C GLU A 117 1.42 -4.88 -0.39
N ILE A 118 1.72 -3.68 -0.88
CA ILE A 118 1.11 -2.44 -0.41
C ILE A 118 -0.39 -2.44 -0.69
N SER A 119 -0.81 -2.81 -1.90
CA SER A 119 -2.23 -2.87 -2.20
C SER A 119 -2.92 -4.03 -1.49
N SER A 120 -2.21 -5.12 -1.14
CA SER A 120 -2.82 -6.26 -0.42
C SER A 120 -3.07 -5.88 1.02
N ALA A 121 -2.06 -5.30 1.66
CA ALA A 121 -2.14 -4.70 2.97
C ALA A 121 -3.28 -3.66 3.03
N PHE A 122 -3.38 -2.78 2.04
CA PHE A 122 -4.44 -1.78 2.00
C PHE A 122 -5.84 -2.39 1.81
N CYS A 123 -5.98 -3.43 0.98
CA CYS A 123 -7.23 -4.19 0.84
C CYS A 123 -7.68 -4.80 2.19
N GLN A 124 -6.76 -5.45 2.89
CA GLN A 124 -7.01 -6.04 4.22
C GLN A 124 -7.35 -4.95 5.24
N TRP A 125 -6.65 -3.82 5.21
CA TRP A 125 -6.88 -2.66 6.07
C TRP A 125 -8.26 -2.03 5.86
N LEU A 126 -8.70 -1.86 4.61
CA LEU A 126 -10.05 -1.38 4.28
C LEU A 126 -11.13 -2.39 4.70
N THR A 127 -10.88 -3.68 4.47
CA THR A 127 -11.78 -4.75 4.91
C THR A 127 -11.96 -4.75 6.42
N LEU A 128 -10.90 -4.41 7.17
CA LEU A 128 -10.96 -4.33 8.63
C LEU A 128 -11.88 -3.19 9.12
N ILE A 129 -11.95 -2.07 8.40
CA ILE A 129 -12.91 -0.98 8.71
C ILE A 129 -14.35 -1.52 8.71
N HIS A 130 -14.68 -2.40 7.78
CA HIS A 130 -16.00 -2.99 7.66
C HIS A 130 -16.26 -4.10 8.68
N THR A 131 -15.32 -5.05 8.78
CA THR A 131 -15.51 -6.32 9.50
C THR A 131 -15.24 -6.20 11.00
N ASP A 132 -14.26 -5.40 11.42
CA ASP A 132 -13.95 -5.16 12.83
C ASP A 132 -13.50 -3.70 13.06
N PRO A 133 -14.44 -2.74 13.05
CA PRO A 133 -14.14 -1.32 13.24
C PRO A 133 -13.59 -1.01 14.64
N LYS A 134 -13.73 -1.90 15.62
CA LYS A 134 -13.15 -1.72 16.96
C LYS A 134 -11.66 -2.05 16.91
N ARG A 135 -11.30 -3.20 16.31
CA ARG A 135 -9.90 -3.58 16.08
C ARG A 135 -9.18 -2.59 15.18
N PHE A 136 -9.82 -2.12 14.11
CA PHE A 136 -9.25 -1.07 13.26
C PHE A 136 -8.80 0.17 14.06
N ARG A 137 -9.69 0.73 14.89
CA ARG A 137 -9.37 1.92 15.71
C ARG A 137 -8.26 1.67 16.72
N LYS A 138 -8.22 0.48 17.33
CA LYS A 138 -7.11 0.07 18.19
C LYS A 138 -5.80 0.05 17.42
N LEU A 139 -5.77 -0.60 16.26
CA LEU A 139 -4.56 -0.72 15.45
C LEU A 139 -4.06 0.63 14.92
N VAL A 140 -4.96 1.58 14.61
CA VAL A 140 -4.56 2.95 14.24
C VAL A 140 -3.75 3.59 15.38
N LYS A 141 -4.26 3.53 16.61
CA LYS A 141 -3.56 4.10 17.77
C LYS A 141 -2.29 3.30 18.11
N ALA A 142 -2.34 1.97 17.95
CA ALA A 142 -1.21 1.09 18.16
C ALA A 142 -0.04 1.44 17.22
N ALA A 143 -0.33 1.62 15.93
CA ALA A 143 0.68 1.93 14.93
C ALA A 143 1.42 3.22 15.28
N LEU A 144 0.72 4.26 15.72
CA LEU A 144 1.32 5.54 16.11
C LEU A 144 2.11 5.47 17.43
N LYS A 145 1.77 4.52 18.31
CA LYS A 145 2.38 4.36 19.63
C LYS A 145 3.59 3.42 19.62
N PHE A 146 3.53 2.34 18.85
CA PHE A 146 4.46 1.21 18.95
C PHE A 146 5.36 1.03 17.73
N LEU A 147 5.06 1.65 16.59
CA LEU A 147 5.97 1.66 15.45
C LEU A 147 6.85 2.93 15.48
N PRO A 148 8.04 2.88 14.87
CA PRO A 148 8.86 4.07 14.71
C PRO A 148 8.08 5.18 14.01
N PRO A 149 8.25 6.44 14.45
CA PRO A 149 7.54 7.56 13.86
C PRO A 149 7.90 7.70 12.39
N LEU A 150 6.88 7.98 11.56
CA LEU A 150 7.13 8.42 10.19
C LEU A 150 7.70 9.84 10.20
N PRO A 151 8.41 10.26 9.13
CA PRO A 151 8.78 11.65 8.94
C PRO A 151 7.59 12.58 9.14
N GLN A 152 7.82 13.80 9.64
CA GLN A 152 6.73 14.75 9.84
C GLN A 152 6.07 15.11 8.50
N ILE A 153 4.84 14.68 8.32
CA ILE A 153 4.00 14.93 7.14
C ILE A 153 3.20 16.19 7.42
N ILE A 154 3.49 17.24 6.66
CA ILE A 154 2.73 18.49 6.69
C ILE A 154 1.58 18.35 5.70
N PHE A 155 0.34 18.36 6.19
CA PHE A 155 -0.84 18.31 5.34
C PHE A 155 -1.26 19.71 4.91
N ASP A 156 -1.26 19.96 3.61
CA ASP A 156 -1.88 21.17 3.06
C ASP A 156 -3.40 21.09 3.16
N LYS A 157 -3.99 21.96 3.98
CA LYS A 157 -5.43 22.01 4.22
C LYS A 157 -6.22 22.37 2.97
N GLN A 158 -5.70 23.26 2.11
CA GLN A 158 -6.45 23.72 0.94
C GLN A 158 -6.55 22.61 -0.12
N SER A 159 -5.41 22.00 -0.48
CA SER A 159 -5.39 20.86 -1.39
C SER A 159 -6.22 19.68 -0.85
N TYR A 160 -6.12 19.41 0.45
CA TYR A 160 -6.93 18.37 1.10
C TYR A 160 -8.44 18.61 0.95
N GLN A 161 -8.94 19.83 1.20
CA GLN A 161 -10.38 20.11 1.10
C GLN A 161 -10.90 19.95 -0.33
N LYS A 162 -10.14 20.43 -1.33
CA LYS A 162 -10.49 20.28 -2.74
C LYS A 162 -10.58 18.81 -3.15
N GLU A 163 -9.55 18.02 -2.83
CA GLU A 163 -9.51 16.60 -3.14
C GLU A 163 -10.57 15.80 -2.39
N LEU A 164 -10.81 16.14 -1.12
CA LEU A 164 -11.85 15.51 -0.33
C LEU A 164 -13.22 15.75 -0.96
N TRP A 165 -13.52 16.98 -1.39
CA TRP A 165 -14.80 17.28 -2.03
C TRP A 165 -15.04 16.37 -3.24
N LEU A 166 -14.06 16.27 -4.15
CA LEU A 166 -14.11 15.38 -5.32
C LEU A 166 -14.37 13.92 -4.94
N ARG A 167 -13.68 13.43 -3.90
CA ARG A 167 -13.80 12.03 -3.46
C ARG A 167 -15.08 11.73 -2.69
N THR A 168 -15.67 12.74 -2.04
CA THR A 168 -16.91 12.59 -1.25
C THR A 168 -18.18 12.59 -2.09
N PHE A 169 -18.11 12.87 -3.39
CA PHE A 169 -19.24 12.75 -4.31
C PHE A 169 -19.96 11.38 -4.17
N PHE A 170 -19.17 10.30 -4.08
CA PHE A 170 -19.66 8.93 -3.90
C PHE A 170 -20.17 8.62 -2.48
N ASN A 171 -20.08 9.54 -1.51
CA ASN A 171 -20.60 9.31 -0.15
C ASN A 171 -22.14 9.41 -0.09
N SER A 172 -22.77 9.99 -1.11
CA SER A 172 -24.22 10.08 -1.24
C SER A 172 -24.77 8.98 -2.15
N LYS A 173 -25.97 8.47 -1.84
CA LYS A 173 -26.64 7.48 -2.69
C LYS A 173 -27.00 8.08 -4.05
N ALA A 174 -27.47 9.33 -4.06
CA ALA A 174 -27.81 10.06 -5.28
C ALA A 174 -26.59 10.23 -6.20
N GLY A 175 -25.44 10.69 -5.69
CA GLY A 175 -24.24 10.86 -6.52
C GLY A 175 -23.72 9.54 -7.09
N ARG A 176 -23.78 8.45 -6.32
CA ARG A 176 -23.47 7.11 -6.85
C ARG A 176 -24.40 6.68 -7.97
N ALA A 177 -25.71 6.91 -7.82
CA ALA A 177 -26.70 6.58 -8.85
C ALA A 177 -26.49 7.41 -10.11
N GLU A 178 -26.30 8.73 -9.98
CA GLU A 178 -26.04 9.67 -11.07
C GLU A 178 -24.78 9.28 -11.86
N PHE A 179 -23.69 8.92 -11.17
CA PHE A 179 -22.49 8.44 -11.84
C PHE A 179 -22.70 7.14 -12.60
N MET A 180 -23.39 6.17 -11.98
CA MET A 180 -23.65 4.89 -12.63
C MET A 180 -24.58 5.04 -13.84
N GLU A 181 -25.58 5.93 -13.77
CA GLU A 181 -26.46 6.26 -14.90
C GLU A 181 -25.68 6.93 -16.03
N SER A 182 -24.87 7.95 -15.72
CA SER A 182 -23.99 8.61 -16.70
C SER A 182 -23.05 7.61 -17.38
N LEU A 183 -22.48 6.69 -16.60
CA LEU A 183 -21.59 5.66 -17.10
C LEU A 183 -22.34 4.66 -17.98
N GLN A 184 -23.50 4.18 -17.56
CA GLN A 184 -24.37 3.28 -18.33
C GLN A 184 -24.75 3.91 -19.69
N ASN A 185 -25.08 5.21 -19.71
CA ASN A 185 -25.36 5.93 -20.95
C ASN A 185 -24.15 6.01 -21.88
N LYS A 186 -22.91 5.99 -21.34
CA LYS A 186 -21.68 6.08 -22.11
C LYS A 186 -21.21 4.73 -22.67
N VAL A 187 -21.29 3.65 -21.89
CA VAL A 187 -20.71 2.35 -22.24
C VAL A 187 -21.73 1.24 -22.50
N GLY A 188 -23.02 1.49 -22.24
CA GLY A 188 -24.11 0.53 -22.39
C GLY A 188 -24.34 -0.34 -21.14
N GLU A 189 -25.60 -0.75 -20.94
CA GLU A 189 -26.02 -1.56 -19.79
C GLU A 189 -25.36 -2.94 -19.75
N ASP A 190 -25.33 -3.65 -20.88
CA ASP A 190 -24.72 -4.98 -20.99
C ASP A 190 -23.26 -4.99 -20.56
N PHE A 191 -22.51 -3.93 -20.93
CA PHE A 191 -21.13 -3.78 -20.50
C PHE A 191 -21.03 -3.64 -18.98
N ILE A 192 -21.88 -2.82 -18.38
CA ILE A 192 -21.90 -2.60 -16.92
C ILE A 192 -22.24 -3.90 -16.18
N VAL A 193 -23.25 -4.64 -16.64
CA VAL A 193 -23.65 -5.92 -16.02
C VAL A 193 -22.50 -6.91 -16.08
N ARG A 194 -21.94 -7.16 -17.27
CA ARG A 194 -20.80 -8.07 -17.44
C ARG A 194 -19.59 -7.65 -16.62
N LYS A 195 -19.28 -6.35 -16.60
CA LYS A 195 -18.11 -5.84 -15.87
C LYS A 195 -18.31 -5.92 -14.36
N LYS A 196 -19.53 -5.75 -13.84
CA LYS A 196 -19.85 -6.00 -12.42
C LYS A 196 -19.56 -7.45 -12.05
N GLU A 197 -20.05 -8.41 -12.83
CA GLU A 197 -19.80 -9.83 -12.60
C GLU A 197 -18.30 -10.17 -12.57
N GLU A 198 -17.51 -9.56 -13.47
CA GLU A 198 -16.06 -9.73 -13.53
C GLU A 198 -15.34 -9.19 -12.28
N ILE A 199 -15.75 -8.00 -11.78
CA ILE A 199 -15.02 -7.31 -10.71
C ILE A 199 -15.47 -7.72 -9.30
N THR A 200 -16.73 -8.14 -9.12
CA THR A 200 -17.32 -8.42 -7.80
C THR A 200 -16.48 -9.41 -6.96
N PRO A 201 -15.96 -10.53 -7.51
CA PRO A 201 -15.12 -11.46 -6.74
C PRO A 201 -13.86 -10.83 -6.13
N HIS A 202 -13.36 -9.73 -6.71
CA HIS A 202 -12.11 -9.07 -6.32
C HIS A 202 -12.30 -7.57 -6.01
N LEU A 203 -13.52 -7.15 -5.69
CA LEU A 203 -13.91 -5.74 -5.64
C LEU A 203 -12.99 -4.88 -4.74
N MET A 204 -12.74 -5.34 -3.51
CA MET A 204 -11.90 -4.61 -2.56
C MET A 204 -10.43 -4.58 -2.98
N ARG A 205 -9.96 -5.62 -3.68
CA ARG A 205 -8.60 -5.70 -4.20
C ARG A 205 -8.40 -4.74 -5.37
N ILE A 206 -9.36 -4.69 -6.29
CA ILE A 206 -9.39 -3.76 -7.42
C ILE A 206 -9.43 -2.30 -6.91
N LEU A 207 -10.28 -2.03 -5.91
CA LEU A 207 -10.32 -0.73 -5.24
C LEU A 207 -8.95 -0.36 -4.67
N ALA A 208 -8.33 -1.28 -3.92
CA ALA A 208 -7.03 -1.04 -3.31
C ALA A 208 -5.93 -0.81 -4.36
N ASN A 209 -5.92 -1.59 -5.45
CA ASN A 209 -4.98 -1.41 -6.56
C ASN A 209 -5.14 -0.01 -7.19
N GLY A 210 -6.37 0.42 -7.48
CA GLY A 210 -6.64 1.75 -8.03
C GLY A 210 -6.16 2.88 -7.12
N VAL A 211 -6.49 2.81 -5.82
CA VAL A 211 -6.07 3.82 -4.84
C VAL A 211 -4.55 3.87 -4.70
N ILE A 212 -3.88 2.72 -4.50
CA ILE A 212 -2.43 2.68 -4.33
C ILE A 212 -1.71 3.13 -5.62
N ASN A 213 -2.27 2.84 -6.79
CA ASN A 213 -1.70 3.34 -8.03
C ASN A 213 -1.75 4.87 -8.10
N GLU A 214 -2.90 5.48 -7.78
CA GLU A 214 -3.10 6.94 -7.77
C GLU A 214 -2.24 7.64 -6.70
N THR A 215 -2.17 7.08 -5.49
CA THR A 215 -1.57 7.77 -4.34
C THR A 215 -0.08 7.50 -4.15
N TYR A 216 0.39 6.32 -4.54
CA TYR A 216 1.79 5.88 -4.33
C TYR A 216 2.53 5.68 -5.66
N ARG A 217 2.03 4.77 -6.53
CA ARG A 217 2.77 4.35 -7.73
C ARG A 217 3.00 5.52 -8.70
N TYR A 218 1.98 6.34 -8.92
CA TYR A 218 2.04 7.56 -9.71
C TYR A 218 2.63 8.74 -8.91
N GLY A 219 3.58 8.46 -8.03
CA GLY A 219 4.23 9.41 -7.14
C GLY A 219 5.76 9.37 -7.27
N PRO A 220 6.48 9.93 -6.29
CA PRO A 220 7.94 10.04 -6.33
C PRO A 220 8.66 8.68 -6.47
N ILE A 221 8.01 7.58 -6.06
CA ILE A 221 8.57 6.23 -6.20
C ILE A 221 8.88 5.87 -7.66
N GLU A 222 8.12 6.38 -8.63
CA GLU A 222 8.37 6.09 -10.04
C GLU A 222 9.68 6.72 -10.52
N ASN A 223 10.04 7.89 -10.00
CA ASN A 223 11.30 8.52 -10.34
C ASN A 223 12.49 7.66 -9.86
N ILE A 224 12.37 7.00 -8.71
CA ILE A 224 13.40 6.09 -8.19
C ILE A 224 13.48 4.82 -9.04
N HIS A 225 12.32 4.29 -9.40
CA HIS A 225 12.21 3.10 -10.26
C HIS A 225 12.77 3.35 -11.66
N ALA A 226 12.56 4.56 -12.22
CA ALA A 226 13.14 5.00 -13.48
C ALA A 226 14.64 5.35 -13.39
N GLY A 227 15.25 5.29 -12.19
CA GLY A 227 16.67 5.58 -11.98
C GLY A 227 17.02 7.07 -11.89
N SER A 228 16.03 7.95 -11.76
CA SER A 228 16.24 9.41 -11.63
C SER A 228 16.86 9.83 -10.31
N TYR A 229 16.87 8.95 -9.30
CA TYR A 229 17.58 9.15 -8.05
C TYR A 229 18.75 8.17 -7.96
N LEU A 230 19.96 8.71 -7.90
CA LEU A 230 21.14 7.92 -7.55
C LEU A 230 21.20 7.81 -6.02
N PRO A 231 21.29 6.60 -5.43
CA PRO A 231 21.50 6.45 -4.01
C PRO A 231 22.85 7.10 -3.63
N ASP A 232 22.85 7.84 -2.52
CA ASP A 232 24.08 8.40 -1.96
C ASP A 232 25.01 7.25 -1.56
N SER A 233 26.22 7.22 -2.13
CA SER A 233 27.18 6.14 -1.89
C SER A 233 27.67 6.05 -0.44
N SER A 234 27.41 7.09 0.36
CA SER A 234 27.70 7.12 1.79
C SER A 234 26.62 6.45 2.65
N VAL A 235 25.45 6.10 2.09
CA VAL A 235 24.34 5.50 2.83
C VAL A 235 24.09 4.07 2.32
N PRO A 236 24.06 3.06 3.21
CA PRO A 236 23.87 1.66 2.80
C PRO A 236 22.44 1.34 2.34
N SER A 237 21.48 2.23 2.59
CA SER A 237 20.08 2.08 2.18
C SER A 237 19.90 2.33 0.68
N ARG A 238 19.09 1.52 -0.01
CA ARG A 238 18.77 1.73 -1.43
C ARG A 238 17.74 2.84 -1.67
N ILE A 239 16.94 3.15 -0.66
CA ILE A 239 16.11 4.35 -0.58
C ILE A 239 16.69 5.22 0.52
N SER A 240 17.27 6.36 0.14
CA SER A 240 17.87 7.29 1.10
C SER A 240 16.81 7.94 2.00
N PRO A 241 17.17 8.45 3.19
CA PRO A 241 16.21 9.05 4.12
C PRO A 241 15.40 10.23 3.54
N CYS A 242 16.01 11.05 2.66
CA CYS A 242 15.30 12.17 2.03
C CYS A 242 14.25 11.69 1.02
N VAL A 243 14.59 10.65 0.25
CA VAL A 243 13.69 10.03 -0.73
C VAL A 243 12.57 9.27 -0.03
N GLU A 244 12.90 8.55 1.06
CA GLU A 244 11.91 7.94 1.94
C GLU A 244 10.91 9.00 2.45
N GLN A 245 11.40 10.13 2.95
CA GLN A 245 10.56 11.22 3.42
C GLN A 245 9.64 11.76 2.32
N GLU A 246 10.16 11.96 1.11
CA GLU A 246 9.38 12.43 -0.04
C GLU A 246 8.25 11.44 -0.39
N VAL A 247 8.58 10.16 -0.58
CA VAL A 247 7.61 9.10 -0.92
C VAL A 247 6.52 9.00 0.15
N LEU A 248 6.89 8.92 1.43
CA LEU A 248 5.93 8.78 2.52
C LEU A 248 5.03 10.01 2.67
N THR A 249 5.60 11.21 2.55
CA THR A 249 4.86 12.48 2.67
C THR A 249 3.86 12.64 1.53
N THR A 250 4.30 12.48 0.27
CA THR A 250 3.43 12.60 -0.90
C THR A 250 2.33 11.54 -0.89
N THR A 251 2.68 10.29 -0.54
CA THR A 251 1.69 9.21 -0.45
C THR A 251 0.63 9.54 0.61
N ALA A 252 1.03 9.97 1.81
CA ALA A 252 0.09 10.34 2.85
C ALA A 252 -0.82 11.51 2.46
N GLN A 253 -0.27 12.56 1.85
CA GLN A 253 -1.04 13.72 1.42
C GLN A 253 -2.14 13.34 0.41
N ARG A 254 -1.83 12.46 -0.56
CA ARG A 254 -2.79 11.98 -1.55
C ARG A 254 -3.77 10.96 -0.97
N LEU A 255 -3.31 10.15 -0.02
CA LEU A 255 -4.10 9.10 0.60
C LEU A 255 -5.13 9.65 1.60
N LEU A 256 -4.80 10.73 2.32
CA LEU A 256 -5.66 11.35 3.34
C LEU A 256 -7.12 11.60 2.89
N PRO A 257 -7.39 12.35 1.80
CA PRO A 257 -8.76 12.59 1.36
C PRO A 257 -9.45 11.29 0.90
N THR A 258 -8.70 10.33 0.36
CA THR A 258 -9.22 9.03 -0.11
C THR A 258 -9.64 8.14 1.05
N VAL A 259 -8.77 7.97 2.04
CA VAL A 259 -9.07 7.18 3.25
C VAL A 259 -10.25 7.80 3.99
N HIS A 260 -10.33 9.12 4.08
CA HIS A 260 -11.49 9.77 4.67
C HIS A 260 -12.78 9.47 3.91
N ALA A 261 -12.79 9.62 2.58
CA ALA A 261 -13.96 9.30 1.76
C ALA A 261 -14.37 7.83 1.90
N LEU A 262 -13.42 6.90 1.74
CA LEU A 262 -13.66 5.46 1.83
C LEU A 262 -14.15 5.05 3.23
N TYR A 263 -13.55 5.57 4.30
CA TYR A 263 -13.99 5.30 5.67
C TYR A 263 -15.46 5.71 5.86
N ARG A 264 -15.86 6.89 5.35
CA ARG A 264 -17.25 7.33 5.40
C ARG A 264 -18.16 6.40 4.60
N ILE A 265 -17.77 6.00 3.40
CA ILE A 265 -18.55 5.08 2.56
C ILE A 265 -18.76 3.73 3.26
N ILE A 266 -17.68 3.14 3.78
CA ILE A 266 -17.68 1.81 4.40
C ILE A 266 -18.52 1.80 5.68
N THR A 267 -18.41 2.85 6.51
CA THR A 267 -19.04 2.89 7.83
C THR A 267 -20.46 3.46 7.84
N LYS A 268 -20.87 4.18 6.78
CA LYS A 268 -22.20 4.80 6.71
C LYS A 268 -23.29 3.75 6.55
N LYS A 269 -24.26 3.76 7.46
CA LYS A 269 -25.47 2.92 7.39
C LYS A 269 -26.49 3.58 6.45
N THR A 270 -26.75 2.97 5.29
CA THR A 270 -27.67 3.49 4.26
C THR A 270 -28.66 2.47 3.73
N GLY A 271 -28.71 1.26 4.30
CA GLY A 271 -29.49 0.12 3.78
C GLY A 271 -28.84 -0.60 2.59
N GLU A 272 -27.87 0.02 1.92
CA GLU A 272 -27.07 -0.60 0.86
C GLU A 272 -25.96 -1.50 1.43
N THR A 273 -25.67 -2.58 0.71
CA THR A 273 -24.52 -3.45 0.90
C THR A 273 -23.21 -2.69 0.69
N LEU A 274 -22.08 -3.26 1.14
CA LEU A 274 -20.77 -2.69 0.86
C LEU A 274 -20.46 -2.68 -0.65
N GLU A 275 -20.83 -3.75 -1.35
CA GLU A 275 -20.63 -3.88 -2.79
C GLU A 275 -21.29 -2.75 -3.57
N GLU A 276 -22.59 -2.49 -3.34
CA GLU A 276 -23.34 -1.41 -3.98
C GLU A 276 -22.69 -0.03 -3.76
N LYS A 277 -22.06 0.17 -2.61
CA LYS A 277 -21.38 1.43 -2.29
C LYS A 277 -20.03 1.59 -2.98
N ILE A 278 -19.29 0.50 -3.18
CA ILE A 278 -17.90 0.51 -3.64
C ILE A 278 -17.82 0.38 -5.16
N ILE A 279 -18.75 -0.34 -5.80
CA ILE A 279 -18.79 -0.53 -7.27
C ILE A 279 -18.60 0.79 -8.04
N PRO A 280 -19.31 1.89 -7.75
CA PRO A 280 -19.12 3.15 -8.47
C PRO A 280 -17.69 3.70 -8.35
N TYR A 281 -17.07 3.53 -7.19
CA TYR A 281 -15.70 3.97 -6.92
C TYR A 281 -14.68 3.12 -7.70
N VAL A 282 -14.93 1.82 -7.83
CA VAL A 282 -14.12 0.93 -8.65
C VAL A 282 -14.25 1.25 -10.15
N PHE A 283 -15.47 1.52 -10.62
CA PHE A 283 -15.69 1.92 -12.01
C PHE A 283 -15.03 3.25 -12.37
N ARG A 284 -14.95 4.20 -11.43
CA ARG A 284 -14.14 5.41 -11.61
C ARG A 284 -12.71 5.02 -12.01
N PHE A 285 -12.06 4.15 -11.25
CA PHE A 285 -10.68 3.75 -11.55
C PHE A 285 -10.57 3.02 -12.88
N ILE A 286 -11.45 2.06 -13.17
CA ILE A 286 -11.34 1.22 -14.38
C ILE A 286 -11.60 2.01 -15.67
N LEU A 287 -12.57 2.93 -15.67
CA LEU A 287 -13.11 3.51 -16.91
C LEU A 287 -12.86 5.00 -17.08
N THR A 288 -12.49 5.71 -16.00
CA THR A 288 -12.29 7.17 -16.05
C THR A 288 -10.84 7.57 -15.81
N ASP A 289 -10.05 6.73 -15.13
CA ASP A 289 -8.64 6.99 -14.93
C ASP A 289 -7.82 6.28 -16.03
N LEU A 290 -7.01 7.05 -16.77
CA LEU A 290 -6.14 6.58 -17.87
C LEU A 290 -5.04 5.59 -17.41
N ILE A 291 -4.99 5.27 -16.12
CA ILE A 291 -3.86 4.59 -15.47
C ILE A 291 -4.41 3.56 -14.46
N PHE A 292 -5.37 2.72 -14.85
CA PHE A 292 -5.73 1.57 -14.01
C PHE A 292 -4.69 0.46 -14.17
N PRO A 293 -4.11 -0.09 -13.08
CA PRO A 293 -3.11 -1.15 -13.16
C PRO A 293 -3.77 -2.51 -13.45
N SER A 294 -4.18 -2.74 -14.70
CA SER A 294 -4.89 -3.96 -15.12
C SER A 294 -4.06 -5.24 -15.02
N ASP A 295 -2.74 -5.12 -14.94
CA ASP A 295 -1.77 -6.20 -14.82
C ASP A 295 -1.43 -6.54 -13.35
N TRP A 296 -1.92 -5.77 -12.39
CA TRP A 296 -1.65 -6.05 -10.97
C TRP A 296 -2.49 -7.20 -10.47
N SER A 297 -1.86 -8.04 -9.64
CA SER A 297 -2.47 -9.24 -9.08
C SER A 297 -3.74 -8.93 -8.28
N LEU A 298 -4.77 -9.76 -8.48
CA LEU A 298 -6.03 -9.70 -7.74
C LEU A 298 -6.08 -10.70 -6.57
N THR A 299 -5.03 -11.51 -6.40
CA THR A 299 -5.01 -12.60 -5.42
C THR A 299 -3.68 -12.76 -4.68
N GLU A 300 -2.54 -12.45 -5.31
CA GLU A 300 -1.24 -12.53 -4.63
C GLU A 300 -1.18 -11.50 -3.50
N GLU A 301 -0.60 -11.89 -2.36
CA GLU A 301 -0.30 -10.98 -1.24
C GLU A 301 1.16 -10.55 -1.20
N THR A 302 2.05 -11.33 -1.84
CA THR A 302 3.48 -11.07 -1.97
C THR A 302 4.02 -11.87 -3.16
N ARG A 303 5.27 -11.61 -3.57
CA ARG A 303 5.93 -12.29 -4.69
C ARG A 303 7.43 -12.39 -4.48
N GLY A 304 8.04 -13.45 -5.00
CA GLY A 304 9.49 -13.56 -5.10
C GLY A 304 10.10 -12.52 -6.04
N ILE A 305 11.34 -12.12 -5.76
CA ILE A 305 12.12 -11.20 -6.58
C ILE A 305 13.27 -12.00 -7.20
N LYS A 306 13.49 -11.78 -8.49
CA LYS A 306 14.68 -12.23 -9.20
C LYS A 306 15.51 -11.02 -9.61
N LEU A 307 16.76 -10.99 -9.18
CA LEU A 307 17.73 -9.93 -9.50
C LEU A 307 18.89 -10.53 -10.29
N LEU A 308 19.20 -9.96 -11.45
CA LEU A 308 20.40 -10.34 -12.21
C LEU A 308 21.63 -9.74 -11.54
N VAL A 309 22.64 -10.56 -11.29
CA VAL A 309 23.96 -10.12 -10.81
C VAL A 309 24.84 -9.94 -12.06
N ARG A 310 25.00 -8.70 -12.52
CA ARG A 310 25.96 -8.39 -13.59
C ARG A 310 27.38 -8.44 -13.02
N LYS A 311 28.31 -8.91 -13.85
CA LYS A 311 29.72 -9.09 -13.47
C LYS A 311 30.44 -7.76 -13.48
#